data_AF-A0A164ZVN2-F1
#
_entry.id   AF-A0A164ZVN2-F1
#
_cell.length_a   1.000
_cell.length_b   1.000
_cell.length_c   1.000
_cell.angle_alpha   90.00
_cell.angle_beta   90.00
_cell.angle_gamma   90.00
#
_symmetry.space_group_name_H-M   'P 1'
#
loop_
_entity.id
_entity.type
_entity.pdbx_description
1 polymer ?
#
loop_
_entity_poly.entity_id
_entity_poly.type
_entity_poly.pdbx_seq_one_letter_code
_entity_poly.pdbx_strand_id
1 'polypeptide(L)'
;MEKTMMFIVCSTLVLLCSTSAYAQKGKSPPSPPISLTPTPAPAPAPEHVNLTELLSVAGPFHTFLDYLVSTKVIETLQNQANDTEEGLTLFVPKDKAFSSLKTPSLSNLTAAQLKSLCLFHALPHYYSLADFKNLSQASPIMTFAGGAYTLNFTDNSGSILVGSGWTNTKVSSSVHSTDPVAVYQVDKVLLPEAIFGTDIPPMPAPAPAPEVDSAAPADAPDADSKHASSESSSTPSSSYRIISFSTRSFLVLAFSSGMALLL
;
A
#
# COMPACT_ATOMS: atom_id res chain seq x y z
N MET A 1 8.63 -14.65 -58.22
CA MET A 1 8.92 -15.82 -57.36
C MET A 1 10.40 -15.81 -56.97
N GLU A 2 10.88 -14.71 -56.39
CA GLU A 2 12.33 -14.45 -56.27
C GLU A 2 12.75 -14.10 -54.82
N LYS A 3 11.79 -13.76 -53.94
CA LYS A 3 12.07 -13.48 -52.51
C LYS A 3 11.94 -14.70 -51.59
N THR A 4 11.32 -15.78 -52.06
CA THR A 4 11.20 -17.03 -51.28
C THR A 4 12.45 -17.92 -51.42
N MET A 5 13.22 -17.75 -52.49
CA MET A 5 14.48 -18.48 -52.76
C MET A 5 15.72 -17.77 -52.17
N MET A 6 15.55 -16.89 -51.19
CA MET A 6 16.67 -16.33 -50.41
C MET A 6 16.57 -16.72 -48.92
N PHE A 7 15.42 -17.23 -48.47
CA PHE A 7 15.19 -17.64 -47.08
C PHE A 7 15.54 -19.10 -46.79
N ILE A 8 15.63 -19.96 -47.81
CA ILE A 8 15.96 -21.40 -47.63
C ILE A 8 17.48 -21.67 -47.75
N VAL A 9 18.26 -20.78 -48.36
CA VAL A 9 19.72 -20.93 -48.49
C VAL A 9 20.48 -20.46 -47.25
N CYS A 10 19.93 -19.54 -46.45
CA CYS A 10 20.53 -19.13 -45.17
C CYS A 10 20.30 -20.14 -44.03
N SER A 11 19.35 -21.07 -44.17
CA SER A 11 19.08 -22.08 -43.13
C SER A 11 19.96 -23.34 -43.25
N THR A 12 20.80 -23.45 -44.28
CA THR A 12 21.67 -24.63 -44.50
C THR A 12 23.17 -24.35 -44.44
N LEU A 13 23.60 -23.12 -44.09
CA LEU A 13 25.02 -22.74 -44.04
C LEU A 13 25.62 -22.58 -42.63
N VAL A 14 24.91 -22.94 -41.56
CA VAL A 14 25.47 -23.00 -40.18
C VAL A 14 25.45 -24.42 -39.64
N LEU A 15 25.81 -25.40 -40.47
CA LEU A 15 25.96 -26.81 -40.04
C LEU A 15 27.33 -27.43 -40.37
N LEU A 16 28.37 -26.65 -40.67
CA LEU A 16 29.72 -27.17 -40.82
C LEU A 16 30.76 -26.15 -40.38
N CYS A 17 31.04 -26.10 -39.08
CA CYS A 17 32.34 -25.67 -38.52
C CYS A 17 32.34 -25.95 -37.01
N SER A 18 32.68 -27.17 -36.61
CA SER A 18 33.29 -27.41 -35.30
C SER A 18 34.36 -28.46 -35.47
N THR A 19 35.58 -27.98 -35.26
CA THR A 19 36.85 -28.64 -35.45
C THR A 19 37.02 -29.84 -34.51
N SER A 20 37.56 -30.93 -35.06
CA SER A 20 38.08 -32.07 -34.31
C SER A 20 39.29 -31.61 -33.51
N ALA A 21 39.18 -31.57 -32.18
CA ALA A 21 40.31 -31.49 -31.28
C ALA A 21 40.65 -32.90 -30.79
N TYR A 22 41.66 -33.50 -31.42
CA TYR A 22 42.38 -34.64 -30.86
C TYR A 22 43.04 -34.19 -29.54
N ALA A 23 42.52 -34.64 -28.41
CA ALA A 23 43.22 -34.54 -27.12
C ALA A 23 43.85 -35.89 -26.80
N GLN A 24 45.18 -35.87 -26.79
CA GLN A 24 46.07 -37.01 -26.53
C GLN A 24 45.85 -37.61 -25.14
N LYS A 25 45.95 -38.93 -25.06
CA LYS A 25 46.17 -39.69 -23.82
C LYS A 25 47.54 -39.31 -23.23
N GLY A 26 47.57 -38.27 -22.40
CA GLY A 26 48.72 -37.83 -21.62
C GLY A 26 48.55 -38.20 -20.14
N LYS A 27 49.57 -38.84 -19.57
CA LYS A 27 49.66 -39.30 -18.18
C LYS A 27 49.67 -38.09 -17.22
N SER A 28 48.61 -37.86 -16.43
CA SER A 28 48.64 -36.88 -15.33
C SER A 28 49.39 -37.44 -14.09
N PRO A 29 50.17 -36.60 -13.38
CA PRO A 29 50.70 -36.90 -12.05
C PRO A 29 49.61 -36.78 -10.97
N PRO A 30 49.76 -37.42 -9.78
CA PRO A 30 48.71 -37.44 -8.76
C PRO A 30 48.65 -36.11 -8.00
N SER A 31 47.47 -35.48 -7.95
CA SER A 31 47.17 -34.37 -7.03
C SER A 31 46.65 -34.90 -5.69
N PRO A 32 46.94 -34.25 -4.56
CA PRO A 32 46.47 -34.66 -3.23
C PRO A 32 44.94 -34.49 -3.09
N PRO A 33 44.28 -35.30 -2.25
CA PRO A 33 42.83 -35.26 -2.11
C PRO A 33 42.38 -34.00 -1.37
N ILE A 34 41.58 -33.15 -2.02
CA ILE A 34 40.86 -32.07 -1.36
C ILE A 34 39.63 -32.70 -0.70
N SER A 35 39.67 -32.82 0.62
CA SER A 35 38.52 -33.23 1.42
C SER A 35 37.48 -32.11 1.40
N LEU A 36 36.36 -32.33 0.72
CA LEU A 36 35.20 -31.45 0.78
C LEU A 36 34.47 -31.76 2.09
N THR A 37 34.78 -31.01 3.16
CA THR A 37 33.90 -30.98 4.33
C THR A 37 32.56 -30.39 3.91
N PRO A 38 31.43 -31.10 4.11
CA PRO A 38 30.12 -30.55 3.78
C PRO A 38 29.84 -29.32 4.66
N THR A 39 29.52 -28.19 4.04
CA THR A 39 28.91 -27.05 4.72
C THR A 39 27.61 -27.54 5.36
N PRO A 40 27.36 -27.29 6.66
CA PRO A 40 26.09 -27.63 7.28
C PRO A 40 24.94 -27.04 6.46
N ALA A 41 23.99 -27.89 6.07
CA ALA A 41 22.76 -27.43 5.43
C ALA A 41 22.07 -26.42 6.36
N PRO A 42 21.51 -25.31 5.83
CA PRO A 42 20.68 -24.41 6.62
C PRO A 42 19.65 -25.22 7.41
N ALA A 43 19.48 -24.90 8.69
CA ALA A 43 18.46 -25.54 9.51
C ALA A 43 17.10 -25.43 8.80
N PRO A 44 16.25 -26.47 8.83
CA PRO A 44 14.89 -26.38 8.29
C PRO A 44 14.22 -25.14 8.87
N ALA A 45 13.67 -24.30 8.00
CA ALA A 45 12.85 -23.18 8.47
C ALA A 45 11.70 -23.74 9.33
N PRO A 46 11.31 -23.06 10.42
CA PRO A 46 10.16 -23.49 11.19
C PRO A 46 8.96 -23.65 10.25
N GLU A 47 8.26 -24.79 10.36
CA GLU A 47 7.14 -25.12 9.44
C GLU A 47 6.01 -24.08 9.50
N HIS A 48 5.90 -23.34 10.60
CA HIS A 48 4.82 -22.39 10.84
C HIS A 48 5.30 -21.10 11.51
N VAL A 49 4.68 -20.00 11.14
CA VAL A 49 4.95 -18.67 11.68
C VAL A 49 4.15 -18.48 12.97
N ASN A 50 4.82 -18.20 14.09
CA ASN A 50 4.16 -17.81 15.33
C ASN A 50 3.74 -16.34 15.24
N LEU A 51 2.44 -16.08 15.08
CA LEU A 51 1.91 -14.72 14.92
C LEU A 51 2.13 -13.86 16.16
N THR A 52 2.01 -14.42 17.36
CA THR A 52 2.26 -13.69 18.62
C THR A 52 3.71 -13.23 18.70
N GLU A 53 4.65 -14.14 18.45
CA GLU A 53 6.07 -13.83 18.47
C GLU A 53 6.42 -12.80 17.38
N LEU A 54 5.95 -13.01 16.15
CA LEU A 54 6.18 -12.11 15.03
C LEU A 54 5.70 -10.68 15.35
N LEU A 55 4.46 -10.53 15.83
CA LEU A 55 3.92 -9.21 16.16
C LEU A 55 4.60 -8.57 17.38
N SER A 56 5.16 -9.38 18.29
CA SER A 56 5.90 -8.87 19.45
C SER A 56 7.28 -8.33 19.10
N VAL A 57 7.91 -8.78 18.01
CA VAL A 57 9.29 -8.40 17.64
C VAL A 57 9.39 -7.50 16.41
N ALA A 58 8.48 -7.66 15.45
CA ALA A 58 8.66 -7.09 14.11
C ALA A 58 8.23 -5.62 13.97
N GLY A 59 7.64 -5.02 15.02
CA GLY A 59 7.26 -3.61 14.98
C GLY A 59 6.47 -3.16 16.20
N PRO A 60 6.07 -1.87 16.23
CA PRO A 60 5.23 -1.30 17.29
C PRO A 60 3.78 -1.74 17.07
N PHE A 61 3.51 -3.03 17.27
CA PHE A 61 2.20 -3.66 17.08
C PHE A 61 1.59 -4.14 18.39
N HIS A 62 2.16 -3.73 19.54
CA HIS A 62 1.81 -4.25 20.85
C HIS A 62 0.35 -3.99 21.21
N THR A 63 -0.17 -2.80 20.89
CA THR A 63 -1.56 -2.44 21.19
C THR A 63 -2.54 -3.36 20.46
N PHE A 64 -2.28 -3.64 19.18
CA PHE A 64 -3.13 -4.54 18.41
C PHE A 64 -2.97 -5.99 18.87
N LEU A 65 -1.74 -6.42 19.18
CA LEU A 65 -1.47 -7.73 19.75
C LEU A 65 -2.24 -7.95 21.06
N ASP A 66 -2.26 -6.97 21.95
CA ASP A 66 -3.02 -7.04 23.21
C ASP A 66 -4.53 -7.20 22.96
N TYR A 67 -5.08 -6.51 21.95
CA TYR A 67 -6.47 -6.73 21.53
C TYR A 67 -6.70 -8.14 20.97
N LEU A 68 -5.79 -8.65 20.14
CA LEU A 68 -5.89 -10.01 19.59
C LEU A 68 -5.83 -11.08 20.68
N VAL A 69 -4.96 -10.91 21.68
CA VAL A 69 -4.81 -11.82 22.83
C VAL A 69 -6.04 -11.75 23.74
N SER A 70 -6.45 -10.54 24.14
CA SER A 70 -7.59 -10.36 25.06
C SER A 70 -8.92 -10.85 24.48
N THR A 71 -9.10 -10.77 23.16
CA THR A 71 -10.29 -11.25 22.44
C THR A 71 -10.19 -12.72 21.99
N LYS A 72 -9.04 -13.37 22.21
CA LYS A 72 -8.68 -14.71 21.70
C LYS A 72 -8.74 -14.85 20.17
N VAL A 73 -8.71 -13.74 19.45
CA VAL A 73 -8.65 -13.77 17.98
C VAL A 73 -7.29 -14.29 17.52
N ILE A 74 -6.22 -14.06 18.29
CA ILE A 74 -4.89 -14.57 17.97
C ILE A 74 -4.88 -16.10 17.77
N GLU A 75 -5.61 -16.85 18.60
CA GLU A 75 -5.75 -18.31 18.49
C GLU A 75 -6.48 -18.69 17.19
N THR A 76 -7.54 -17.96 16.84
CA THR A 76 -8.30 -18.20 15.60
C THR A 76 -7.43 -17.99 14.36
N LEU A 77 -6.67 -16.91 14.33
CA LEU A 77 -5.79 -16.59 13.20
C LEU A 77 -4.60 -17.55 13.11
N GLN A 78 -4.03 -17.95 14.26
CA GLN A 78 -2.95 -18.94 14.28
C GLN A 78 -3.43 -20.30 13.78
N ASN A 79 -4.63 -20.75 14.17
CA ASN A 79 -5.21 -22.00 13.67
C ASN A 79 -5.48 -21.92 12.16
N GLN A 80 -5.98 -20.80 11.64
CA GLN A 80 -6.11 -20.63 10.18
C GLN A 80 -4.77 -20.80 9.48
N ALA A 81 -3.72 -20.16 9.98
CA ALA A 81 -2.39 -20.20 9.39
C ALA A 81 -1.74 -21.59 9.42
N ASN A 82 -2.08 -22.42 10.41
CA ASN A 82 -1.46 -23.73 10.63
C ASN A 82 -2.28 -24.89 10.03
N ASP A 83 -3.61 -24.80 10.10
CA ASP A 83 -4.49 -25.94 9.86
C ASP A 83 -5.18 -25.90 8.49
N THR A 84 -4.94 -24.85 7.69
CA THR A 84 -5.59 -24.66 6.39
C THR A 84 -4.58 -24.37 5.28
N GLU A 85 -4.88 -24.85 4.08
CA GLU A 85 -4.10 -24.55 2.86
C GLU A 85 -4.47 -23.20 2.22
N GLU A 86 -5.55 -22.56 2.69
CA GLU A 86 -6.01 -21.25 2.17
C GLU A 86 -5.12 -20.09 2.65
N GLY A 87 -4.48 -20.27 3.80
CA GLY A 87 -3.61 -19.28 4.42
C GLY A 87 -4.33 -18.09 5.03
N LEU A 88 -3.55 -17.05 5.34
CA LEU A 88 -3.97 -15.89 6.13
C LEU A 88 -3.30 -14.62 5.62
N THR A 89 -4.08 -13.54 5.48
CA THR A 89 -3.56 -12.18 5.34
C THR A 89 -4.00 -11.31 6.51
N LEU A 90 -3.08 -10.71 7.24
CA LEU A 90 -3.35 -9.85 8.39
C LEU A 90 -2.87 -8.42 8.15
N PHE A 91 -3.76 -7.45 8.32
CA PHE A 91 -3.46 -6.02 8.31
C PHE A 91 -3.25 -5.54 9.74
N VAL A 92 -2.05 -5.08 10.06
CA VAL A 92 -1.64 -4.71 11.42
C VAL A 92 -1.47 -3.20 11.53
N PRO A 93 -2.33 -2.51 12.28
CA PRO A 93 -2.13 -1.10 12.56
C PRO A 93 -0.96 -0.90 13.54
N LYS A 94 -0.16 0.14 13.30
CA LYS A 94 0.87 0.59 14.28
C LYS A 94 0.22 1.08 15.57
N ASP A 95 0.94 1.03 16.68
CA ASP A 95 0.53 1.63 17.97
C ASP A 95 0.13 3.11 17.82
N LYS A 96 0.87 3.86 16.97
CA LYS A 96 0.55 5.26 16.65
C LYS A 96 -0.83 5.44 15.98
N ALA A 97 -1.32 4.44 15.24
CA ALA A 97 -2.64 4.49 14.63
C ALA A 97 -3.74 4.52 15.71
N PHE A 98 -3.57 3.76 16.79
CA PHE A 98 -4.49 3.75 17.93
C PHE A 98 -4.43 5.07 18.70
N SER A 99 -3.22 5.58 18.99
CA SER A 99 -3.08 6.86 19.70
C SER A 99 -3.61 8.06 18.91
N SER A 100 -3.65 7.95 17.57
CA SER A 100 -4.17 9.00 16.68
C SER A 100 -5.68 8.91 16.47
N LEU A 101 -6.31 7.81 16.89
CA LEU A 101 -7.74 7.59 16.71
C LEU A 101 -8.54 8.29 17.82
N LYS A 102 -8.93 9.54 17.58
CA LYS A 102 -9.74 10.32 18.53
C LYS A 102 -11.22 9.96 18.45
N THR A 103 -11.73 9.84 17.24
CA THR A 103 -13.13 9.54 16.93
C THR A 103 -13.19 8.68 15.67
N PRO A 104 -13.91 7.55 15.68
CA PRO A 104 -14.65 6.97 16.81
C PRO A 104 -13.73 6.32 17.85
N SER A 105 -14.19 6.24 19.12
CA SER A 105 -13.41 5.62 20.21
C SER A 105 -13.64 4.11 20.27
N LEU A 106 -12.56 3.33 20.33
CA LEU A 106 -12.63 1.88 20.50
C LEU A 106 -13.06 1.47 21.92
N SER A 107 -12.89 2.35 22.91
CA SER A 107 -13.25 2.06 24.31
C SER A 107 -14.76 1.92 24.52
N ASN A 108 -15.57 2.41 23.59
CA ASN A 108 -17.04 2.30 23.65
C ASN A 108 -17.55 0.98 23.05
N LEU A 109 -16.68 0.13 22.51
CA LEU A 109 -17.07 -1.13 21.90
C LEU A 109 -17.35 -2.20 22.95
N THR A 110 -18.38 -3.00 22.72
CA THR A 110 -18.58 -4.25 23.44
C THR A 110 -17.45 -5.24 23.12
N ALA A 111 -17.24 -6.24 23.98
CA ALA A 111 -16.25 -7.28 23.73
C ALA A 111 -16.50 -8.03 22.39
N ALA A 112 -17.77 -8.23 22.02
CA ALA A 112 -18.14 -8.83 20.75
C ALA A 112 -17.77 -7.95 19.55
N GLN A 113 -18.04 -6.64 19.62
CA GLN A 113 -17.65 -5.69 18.58
C GLN A 113 -16.14 -5.57 18.46
N LEU A 114 -15.41 -5.54 19.58
CA LEU A 114 -13.95 -5.52 19.57
C LEU A 114 -13.37 -6.78 18.92
N LYS A 115 -13.95 -7.95 19.20
CA LYS A 115 -13.59 -9.21 18.53
C LYS A 115 -13.83 -9.14 17.03
N SER A 116 -15.01 -8.65 16.59
CA SER A 116 -15.31 -8.46 15.17
C SER A 116 -14.36 -7.46 14.51
N LEU A 117 -13.98 -6.39 15.19
CA LEU A 117 -12.99 -5.42 14.68
C LEU A 117 -11.61 -6.06 14.49
N CYS A 118 -11.19 -6.92 15.41
CA CYS A 118 -9.93 -7.67 15.28
C CYS A 118 -9.97 -8.64 14.10
N LEU A 119 -11.06 -9.40 13.94
CA LEU A 119 -11.26 -10.31 12.80
C LEU A 119 -11.37 -9.56 11.47
N PHE A 120 -11.91 -8.34 11.48
CA PHE A 120 -12.03 -7.48 10.29
C PHE A 120 -10.67 -7.05 9.72
N HIS A 121 -9.62 -7.07 10.52
CA HIS A 121 -8.26 -6.79 10.06
C HIS A 121 -7.60 -7.99 9.36
N ALA A 122 -8.27 -9.13 9.23
CA ALA A 122 -7.74 -10.33 8.60
C ALA A 122 -8.60 -10.81 7.42
N LEU A 123 -7.97 -11.41 6.42
CA LEU A 123 -8.62 -12.14 5.33
C LEU A 123 -8.34 -13.64 5.47
N PRO A 124 -9.32 -14.51 5.21
CA PRO A 124 -9.19 -15.97 5.32
C PRO A 124 -8.44 -16.63 4.15
N HIS A 125 -7.63 -15.85 3.43
CA HIS A 125 -6.78 -16.33 2.36
C HIS A 125 -5.44 -15.58 2.37
N TYR A 126 -4.38 -16.27 1.94
CA TYR A 126 -3.10 -15.65 1.66
C TYR A 126 -3.17 -14.79 0.40
N TYR A 127 -2.69 -13.55 0.51
CA TYR A 127 -2.54 -12.63 -0.61
C TYR A 127 -1.16 -11.98 -0.55
N SER A 128 -0.41 -12.10 -1.64
CA SER A 128 0.81 -11.32 -1.84
C SER A 128 0.49 -9.87 -2.20
N LEU A 129 1.48 -8.97 -2.10
CA LEU A 129 1.32 -7.58 -2.55
C LEU A 129 0.92 -7.47 -4.03
N ALA A 130 1.32 -8.43 -4.87
CA ALA A 130 0.97 -8.44 -6.28
C ALA A 130 -0.52 -8.75 -6.50
N ASP A 131 -1.12 -9.55 -5.63
CA ASP A 131 -2.54 -9.95 -5.73
C ASP A 131 -3.47 -8.79 -5.42
N PHE A 132 -3.04 -7.81 -4.62
CA PHE A 132 -3.84 -6.64 -4.26
C PHE A 132 -4.30 -5.81 -5.45
N LYS A 133 -3.55 -5.84 -6.58
CA LYS A 133 -4.00 -5.24 -7.82
C LYS A 133 -5.25 -5.93 -8.39
N ASN A 134 -5.30 -7.25 -8.32
CA ASN A 134 -6.46 -8.04 -8.75
C ASN A 134 -7.63 -7.85 -7.77
N LEU A 135 -7.34 -7.81 -6.46
CA LEU A 135 -8.35 -7.51 -5.43
C LEU A 135 -8.99 -6.14 -5.61
N SER A 136 -8.25 -5.15 -6.15
CA SER A 136 -8.82 -3.84 -6.47
C SER A 136 -9.93 -3.91 -7.52
N GLN A 137 -9.89 -4.91 -8.43
CA GLN A 137 -10.95 -5.13 -9.42
C GLN A 137 -12.08 -6.04 -8.90
N ALA A 138 -11.79 -6.86 -7.89
CA ALA A 138 -12.74 -7.81 -7.30
C ALA A 138 -13.40 -7.32 -5.99
N SER A 139 -13.09 -6.10 -5.54
CA SER A 139 -13.63 -5.53 -4.32
C SER A 139 -15.16 -5.34 -4.40
N PRO A 140 -15.90 -5.49 -3.29
CA PRO A 140 -15.42 -5.65 -1.91
C PRO A 140 -15.03 -7.11 -1.56
N ILE A 141 -13.99 -7.27 -0.74
CA ILE A 141 -13.47 -8.58 -0.28
C ILE A 141 -13.94 -8.88 1.14
N MET A 142 -14.43 -10.09 1.36
CA MET A 142 -14.88 -10.55 2.68
C MET A 142 -13.71 -10.74 3.64
N THR A 143 -13.84 -10.25 4.87
CA THR A 143 -12.86 -10.46 5.94
C THR A 143 -13.20 -11.67 6.79
N PHE A 144 -12.31 -12.02 7.72
CA PHE A 144 -12.53 -13.06 8.72
C PHE A 144 -13.75 -12.83 9.62
N ALA A 145 -14.20 -11.58 9.75
CA ALA A 145 -15.40 -11.26 10.51
C ALA A 145 -16.71 -11.70 9.79
N GLY A 146 -16.65 -11.98 8.49
CA GLY A 146 -17.77 -12.48 7.69
C GLY A 146 -18.91 -11.49 7.46
N GLY A 147 -20.01 -11.91 6.84
CA GLY A 147 -21.22 -11.10 6.70
C GLY A 147 -21.03 -9.72 6.06
N ALA A 148 -21.34 -8.65 6.78
CA ALA A 148 -21.21 -7.26 6.30
C ALA A 148 -19.80 -6.66 6.46
N TYR A 149 -18.83 -7.45 6.89
CA TYR A 149 -17.48 -7.00 7.18
C TYR A 149 -16.57 -7.20 5.97
N THR A 150 -16.54 -6.21 5.08
CA THR A 150 -15.76 -6.24 3.83
C THR A 150 -14.73 -5.12 3.73
N LEU A 151 -13.63 -5.38 3.03
CA LEU A 151 -12.59 -4.40 2.69
C LEU A 151 -12.57 -4.11 1.19
N ASN A 152 -12.30 -2.85 0.84
CA ASN A 152 -12.08 -2.41 -0.53
C ASN A 152 -10.59 -2.18 -0.76
N PHE A 153 -10.08 -2.63 -1.90
CA PHE A 153 -8.70 -2.45 -2.29
C PHE A 153 -8.62 -1.44 -3.43
N THR A 154 -7.62 -0.57 -3.40
CA THR A 154 -7.35 0.38 -4.49
C THR A 154 -5.87 0.42 -4.76
N ASP A 155 -5.49 0.16 -6.01
CA ASP A 155 -4.14 0.40 -6.50
C ASP A 155 -4.02 1.85 -6.99
N ASN A 156 -3.23 2.65 -6.28
CA ASN A 156 -2.89 4.01 -6.70
C ASN A 156 -1.42 4.05 -7.16
N SER A 157 -1.20 3.71 -8.43
CA SER A 157 0.12 3.77 -9.07
C SER A 157 1.21 3.01 -8.29
N GLY A 158 0.89 1.81 -7.78
CA GLY A 158 1.81 0.97 -7.00
C GLY A 158 1.75 1.18 -5.49
N SER A 159 0.96 2.14 -4.99
CA SER A 159 0.59 2.23 -3.58
C SER A 159 -0.78 1.57 -3.36
N ILE A 160 -0.82 0.52 -2.56
CA ILE A 160 -2.08 -0.14 -2.21
C ILE A 160 -2.76 0.59 -1.04
N LEU A 161 -4.01 0.97 -1.25
CA LEU A 161 -4.92 1.48 -0.23
C LEU A 161 -5.95 0.42 0.12
N VAL A 162 -6.26 0.33 1.40
CA VAL A 162 -7.27 -0.56 1.99
C VAL A 162 -8.33 0.31 2.65
N GLY A 163 -9.56 0.17 2.19
CA GLY A 163 -10.72 0.93 2.62
C GLY A 163 -11.71 0.09 3.41
N SER A 164 -12.10 0.57 4.59
CA SER A 164 -13.14 -0.01 5.44
C SER A 164 -14.47 0.73 5.41
N GLY A 165 -14.59 1.74 4.54
CA GLY A 165 -15.68 2.73 4.55
C GLY A 165 -15.33 3.93 5.42
N TRP A 166 -15.15 3.73 6.73
CA TRP A 166 -14.73 4.79 7.66
C TRP A 166 -13.28 5.21 7.52
N THR A 167 -12.41 4.24 7.22
CA THR A 167 -10.97 4.47 7.13
C THR A 167 -10.48 4.04 5.77
N ASN A 168 -9.69 4.90 5.14
CA ASN A 168 -8.88 4.53 3.98
C ASN A 168 -7.41 4.66 4.37
N THR A 169 -6.68 3.55 4.33
CA THR A 169 -5.31 3.46 4.84
C THR A 169 -4.36 2.87 3.81
N LYS A 170 -3.11 3.31 3.82
CA LYS A 170 -2.06 2.75 2.97
C LYS A 170 -1.42 1.55 3.67
N VAL A 171 -1.13 0.51 2.89
CA VAL A 171 -0.19 -0.55 3.30
C VAL A 171 1.22 0.04 3.26
N SER A 172 1.83 0.23 4.44
CA SER A 172 3.10 0.95 4.57
C SER A 172 4.32 0.06 4.66
N SER A 173 4.16 -1.22 5.01
CA SER A 173 5.26 -2.21 5.00
C SER A 173 4.73 -3.63 4.87
N SER A 174 5.53 -4.51 4.29
CA SER A 174 5.36 -5.97 4.39
C SER A 174 6.22 -6.47 5.54
N VAL A 175 5.58 -6.91 6.62
CA VAL A 175 6.26 -7.41 7.83
C VAL A 175 6.65 -8.87 7.62
N HIS A 176 5.74 -9.64 7.04
CA HIS A 176 5.95 -11.02 6.63
C HIS A 176 5.10 -11.29 5.39
N SER A 177 5.62 -12.02 4.42
CA SER A 177 4.88 -12.34 3.19
C SER A 177 5.48 -13.60 2.60
N THR A 178 5.10 -14.73 3.17
CA THR A 178 5.53 -16.06 2.75
C THR A 178 4.37 -17.00 2.99
N ASP A 179 3.92 -17.66 1.92
CA ASP A 179 2.82 -18.63 2.00
C ASP A 179 3.06 -19.63 3.15
N PRO A 180 2.08 -19.87 4.04
CA PRO A 180 0.67 -19.47 3.95
C PRO A 180 0.31 -18.14 4.66
N VAL A 181 1.27 -17.35 5.13
CA VAL A 181 1.02 -16.15 5.96
C VAL A 181 1.52 -14.86 5.32
N ALA A 182 0.65 -13.85 5.28
CA ALA A 182 1.02 -12.48 4.97
C ALA A 182 0.62 -11.54 6.11
N VAL A 183 1.53 -10.68 6.53
CA VAL A 183 1.34 -9.66 7.55
C VAL A 183 1.77 -8.31 6.98
N TYR A 184 0.81 -7.42 6.82
CA TYR A 184 1.00 -6.10 6.25
C TYR A 184 0.74 -5.02 7.28
N GLN A 185 1.68 -4.11 7.40
CA GLN A 185 1.53 -2.95 8.26
C GLN A 185 0.64 -1.90 7.59
N VAL A 186 -0.29 -1.33 8.35
CA VAL A 186 -1.16 -0.22 7.93
C VAL A 186 -1.00 1.00 8.85
N ASP A 187 -1.21 2.20 8.29
CA ASP A 187 -0.98 3.45 9.03
C ASP A 187 -2.18 3.93 9.87
N LYS A 188 -3.36 3.36 9.64
CA LYS A 188 -4.61 3.64 10.38
C LYS A 188 -5.33 2.34 10.71
N VAL A 189 -6.10 2.35 11.81
CA VAL A 189 -6.97 1.24 12.22
C VAL A 189 -8.13 1.12 11.24
N LEU A 190 -8.40 -0.07 10.72
CA LEU A 190 -9.56 -0.32 9.85
C LEU A 190 -10.83 -0.36 10.71
N LEU A 191 -11.80 0.48 10.38
CA LEU A 191 -13.03 0.65 11.14
C LEU A 191 -14.22 0.21 10.28
N PRO A 192 -14.92 -0.89 10.62
CA PRO A 192 -16.01 -1.40 9.80
C PRO A 192 -17.29 -0.56 9.98
N GLU A 193 -17.93 -0.23 8.86
CA GLU A 193 -19.26 0.43 8.84
C GLU A 193 -20.32 -0.36 9.61
N ALA A 194 -20.22 -1.69 9.66
CA ALA A 194 -21.13 -2.53 10.43
C ALA A 194 -21.14 -2.23 11.94
N ILE A 195 -20.06 -1.66 12.49
CA ILE A 195 -19.96 -1.28 13.90
C ILE A 195 -20.22 0.22 14.09
N PHE A 196 -19.68 1.05 13.20
CA PHE A 196 -19.68 2.50 13.37
C PHE A 196 -20.80 3.22 12.59
N GLY A 197 -21.58 2.49 11.79
CA GLY A 197 -22.61 3.04 10.92
C GLY A 197 -22.03 3.64 9.64
N THR A 198 -22.81 4.42 8.90
CA THR A 198 -22.39 5.15 7.68
C THR A 198 -22.30 6.65 7.89
N ASP A 199 -22.68 7.14 9.08
CA ASP A 199 -22.63 8.56 9.44
C ASP A 199 -21.24 8.92 9.98
N ILE A 200 -20.33 9.27 9.07
CA ILE A 200 -18.97 9.65 9.41
C ILE A 200 -18.97 11.11 9.88
N PRO A 201 -18.60 11.42 11.13
CA PRO A 201 -18.54 12.78 11.62
C PRO A 201 -17.49 13.57 10.82
N PRO A 202 -17.73 14.86 10.54
CA PRO A 202 -16.77 15.69 9.81
C PRO A 202 -15.43 15.69 10.54
N MET A 203 -14.36 15.31 9.83
CA MET A 203 -13.02 15.29 10.39
C MET A 203 -12.65 16.71 10.88
N PRO A 204 -12.12 16.88 12.11
CA PRO A 204 -11.68 18.18 12.58
C PRO A 204 -10.71 18.81 11.57
N ALA A 205 -10.99 20.04 11.16
CA ALA A 205 -10.15 20.77 10.22
C ALA A 205 -8.69 20.79 10.74
N PRO A 206 -7.68 20.65 9.86
CA PRO A 206 -6.28 20.77 10.25
C PRO A 206 -6.09 22.06 11.04
N ALA A 207 -5.50 21.97 12.23
CA ALA A 207 -5.21 23.12 13.05
C ALA A 207 -4.37 24.12 12.22
N PRO A 208 -4.69 25.42 12.23
CA PRO A 208 -3.86 26.43 11.59
C PRO A 208 -2.42 26.27 12.06
N ALA A 209 -1.48 26.20 11.12
CA ALA A 209 -0.06 26.20 11.45
C ALA A 209 0.23 27.46 12.28
N PRO A 210 1.01 27.37 13.38
CA PRO A 210 1.33 28.54 14.19
C PRO A 210 2.03 29.57 13.30
N GLU A 211 1.40 30.74 13.13
CA GLU A 211 2.05 31.90 12.54
C GLU A 211 3.20 32.31 13.47
N VAL A 212 4.41 32.29 12.92
CA VAL A 212 5.61 32.75 13.63
C VAL A 212 5.53 34.28 13.68
N ASP A 213 4.95 34.80 14.77
CA ASP A 213 5.07 36.20 15.13
C ASP A 213 6.55 36.52 15.37
N SER A 214 7.17 37.18 14.39
CA SER A 214 8.47 37.81 14.57
C SER A 214 8.28 39.12 15.31
N ALA A 215 8.90 39.18 16.48
CA ALA A 215 8.78 40.22 17.46
C ALA A 215 9.36 41.59 17.05
N ALA A 216 8.74 42.59 17.66
CA ALA A 216 9.28 43.83 18.24
C ALA A 216 9.39 45.10 17.38
N PRO A 217 8.87 46.25 17.90
CA PRO A 217 8.96 47.57 17.29
C PRO A 217 10.25 48.28 17.71
N ALA A 218 10.76 49.18 16.85
CA ALA A 218 11.80 50.15 17.20
C ALA A 218 11.28 51.58 17.00
N ASP A 219 11.62 52.43 17.96
CA ASP A 219 11.15 53.78 18.28
C ASP A 219 11.36 54.89 17.22
N ALA A 220 10.32 55.73 17.03
CA ALA A 220 10.20 57.22 16.97
C ALA A 220 11.20 58.13 16.19
N PRO A 221 10.88 59.43 15.88
CA PRO A 221 9.74 60.26 16.31
C PRO A 221 9.00 61.12 15.21
N ASP A 222 7.89 61.73 15.67
CA ASP A 222 7.09 62.90 15.23
C ASP A 222 7.24 63.58 13.84
N ALA A 223 6.10 63.81 13.16
CA ALA A 223 5.57 65.17 12.92
C ALA A 223 4.18 65.16 12.23
N ASP A 224 3.30 65.99 12.77
CA ASP A 224 1.95 66.36 12.34
C ASP A 224 1.90 67.00 10.94
N SER A 225 0.87 66.69 10.13
CA SER A 225 0.04 67.68 9.40
C SER A 225 -0.81 67.08 8.27
N LYS A 226 -2.03 67.62 8.18
CA LYS A 226 -3.09 67.32 7.21
C LYS A 226 -2.82 67.86 5.79
N HIS A 227 -3.49 67.19 4.84
CA HIS A 227 -4.29 67.73 3.72
C HIS A 227 -3.69 67.78 2.30
N ALA A 228 -4.49 67.19 1.39
CA ALA A 228 -4.79 67.55 -0.01
C ALA A 228 -3.74 67.36 -1.13
N SER A 229 -4.08 66.36 -1.97
CA SER A 229 -4.21 66.39 -3.43
C SER A 229 -3.10 67.00 -4.31
N SER A 230 -2.48 66.16 -5.15
CA SER A 230 -2.55 66.26 -6.64
C SER A 230 -1.77 65.13 -7.33
N GLU A 231 -2.35 64.62 -8.42
CA GLU A 231 -1.79 63.70 -9.42
C GLU A 231 -0.54 64.35 -10.09
N SER A 232 0.46 63.67 -10.66
CA SER A 232 0.45 62.51 -11.57
C SER A 232 1.89 61.98 -11.80
N SER A 233 1.96 60.71 -12.22
CA SER A 233 3.02 60.05 -13.03
C SER A 233 4.24 59.44 -12.32
N SER A 234 4.29 58.09 -12.27
CA SER A 234 5.16 57.27 -13.13
C SER A 234 5.18 55.78 -12.69
N THR A 235 4.82 54.91 -13.64
CA THR A 235 5.23 53.49 -13.85
C THR A 235 5.25 52.45 -12.71
N PRO A 236 4.61 51.28 -12.90
CA PRO A 236 4.46 50.22 -11.90
C PRO A 236 5.48 49.09 -12.05
N SER A 237 5.82 48.40 -10.94
CA SER A 237 6.41 47.06 -11.00
C SER A 237 5.94 46.17 -9.84
N SER A 238 5.26 45.09 -10.24
CA SER A 238 5.24 43.73 -9.68
C SER A 238 4.90 43.51 -8.19
N SER A 239 3.69 43.02 -7.91
CA SER A 239 3.50 41.60 -7.56
C SER A 239 2.02 41.24 -7.35
N TYR A 240 1.74 40.00 -7.74
CA TYR A 240 0.48 39.39 -8.14
C TYR A 240 -0.40 38.99 -6.94
N ARG A 241 -1.67 39.42 -6.96
CA ARG A 241 -2.76 38.85 -6.15
C ARG A 241 -3.53 37.88 -7.05
N ILE A 242 -3.39 36.58 -6.81
CA ILE A 242 -4.19 35.56 -7.50
C ILE A 242 -5.59 35.56 -6.88
N ILE A 243 -6.56 36.07 -7.64
CA ILE A 243 -7.99 35.97 -7.37
C ILE A 243 -8.49 34.73 -8.12
N SER A 244 -8.89 33.70 -7.37
CA SER A 244 -9.53 32.49 -7.91
C SER A 244 -10.97 32.82 -8.34
N PHE A 245 -11.20 33.06 -9.63
CA PHE A 245 -12.54 33.12 -10.20
C PHE A 245 -13.02 31.71 -10.57
N SER A 246 -14.15 31.35 -9.95
CA SER A 246 -14.96 30.16 -10.23
C SER A 246 -15.43 30.17 -11.68
N THR A 247 -15.00 29.20 -12.48
CA THR A 247 -15.48 28.99 -13.86
C THR A 247 -16.23 27.66 -13.93
N ARG A 248 -17.56 27.77 -13.93
CA ARG A 248 -18.47 26.70 -14.37
C ARG A 248 -18.33 26.58 -15.89
N SER A 249 -18.09 25.39 -16.41
CA SER A 249 -18.20 25.11 -17.84
C SER A 249 -18.96 23.81 -18.05
N PHE A 250 -20.16 23.93 -18.63
CA PHE A 250 -20.95 22.84 -19.18
C PHE A 250 -20.54 22.69 -20.64
N LEU A 251 -20.07 21.52 -21.06
CA LEU A 251 -19.81 21.22 -22.47
C LEU A 251 -20.77 20.13 -22.94
N VAL A 252 -21.74 20.56 -23.76
CA VAL A 252 -22.61 19.71 -24.58
C VAL A 252 -21.87 19.38 -25.87
N LEU A 253 -21.78 18.10 -26.23
CA LEU A 253 -21.24 17.65 -27.51
C LEU A 253 -22.26 16.74 -28.19
N ALA A 254 -22.98 17.33 -29.15
CA ALA A 254 -23.75 16.62 -30.15
C ALA A 254 -22.87 16.47 -31.41
N PHE A 255 -22.71 15.24 -31.90
CA PHE A 255 -22.26 15.01 -33.27
C PHE A 255 -23.22 14.03 -33.96
N SER A 256 -23.82 14.57 -35.01
CA SER A 256 -24.65 13.94 -36.02
C SER A 256 -23.77 13.42 -37.16
N SER A 257 -24.08 12.22 -37.65
CA SER A 257 -23.90 11.72 -39.04
C SER A 257 -24.22 10.21 -38.98
N GLY A 258 -24.96 9.56 -39.86
CA GLY A 258 -25.33 9.84 -41.23
C GLY A 258 -25.44 8.49 -41.93
N MET A 259 -26.60 8.25 -42.54
CA MET A 259 -27.06 7.06 -43.26
C MET A 259 -26.07 6.54 -44.33
N ALA A 260 -25.93 5.20 -44.47
CA ALA A 260 -25.75 4.55 -45.78
C ALA A 260 -26.07 3.04 -45.72
N LEU A 261 -26.96 2.63 -46.64
CA LEU A 261 -27.34 1.26 -46.99
C LEU A 261 -26.17 0.43 -47.53
N LEU A 262 -26.11 -0.87 -47.19
CA LEU A 262 -25.95 -1.99 -48.13
C LEU A 262 -25.91 -3.34 -47.38
N LEU A 263 -26.72 -4.28 -47.91
CA LEU A 263 -26.85 -5.72 -47.63
C LEU A 263 -27.76 -6.13 -46.46
#